data_AF-A0A651I4C7-F1
#
_entry.id   AF-A0A651I4C7-F1
#
_cell.length_a   1.000
_cell.length_b   1.000
_cell.length_c   1.000
_cell.angle_alpha   90.00
_cell.angle_beta   90.00
_cell.angle_gamma   90.00
#
_symmetry.space_group_name_H-M   'P 1'
#
loop_
_entity.id
_entity.type
_entity.pdbx_description
1 polymer ?
#
loop_
_entity_poly.entity_id
_entity_poly.type
_entity_poly.pdbx_seq_one_letter_code
_entity_poly.pdbx_strand_id
1 'polypeptide(L)'
;MIGGVLKKLVRGGKAETPAAVERAPVERPFRMLWLADERHGVVYCPIPKCACSTIKYWLVTSAEGARPDLARGVIHPYARERLSLERFSEEEASALVERSLSFVVLRDPMARLVSAFASKLCQHEPGMMEIHAKAIVEACVRAEGGEVEHDTTMTFWTGGRAKEVPASSRIDYGAGVSLRRVVSMLEATPDREIDPHFRPQRWFTKGFGFDIVGTLETLGETLAEVA
;
A
#
# COMPACT_ATOMS: atom_id res chain seq x y z
N MET A 1 14.19 -29.64 27.68
CA MET A 1 14.72 -28.83 28.81
C MET A 1 15.84 -27.90 28.31
N ILE A 2 15.49 -26.79 27.68
CA ILE A 2 16.42 -25.66 27.46
C ILE A 2 15.58 -24.38 27.61
N GLY A 3 15.12 -24.12 28.84
CA GLY A 3 14.53 -22.86 29.27
C GLY A 3 15.48 -22.26 30.28
N GLY A 4 16.28 -21.26 29.88
CA GLY A 4 17.29 -20.73 30.81
C GLY A 4 18.04 -19.47 30.40
N VAL A 5 17.92 -18.95 29.16
CA VAL A 5 18.78 -17.84 28.73
C VAL A 5 18.03 -16.52 28.41
N LEU A 6 16.69 -16.49 28.41
CA LEU A 6 15.91 -15.27 28.16
C LEU A 6 15.27 -14.63 29.41
N LYS A 7 15.92 -14.73 30.58
CA LYS A 7 15.40 -14.14 31.84
C LYS A 7 16.21 -12.97 32.40
N LYS A 8 17.11 -12.35 31.63
CA LYS A 8 18.04 -11.35 32.20
C LYS A 8 18.14 -9.98 31.51
N LEU A 9 17.20 -9.59 30.65
CA LEU A 9 17.23 -8.23 30.10
C LEU A 9 15.88 -7.48 30.07
N VAL A 10 15.01 -7.66 31.06
CA VAL A 10 13.96 -6.67 31.37
C VAL A 10 13.67 -6.71 32.89
N ARG A 11 14.58 -6.16 33.68
CA ARG A 11 14.33 -5.81 35.09
C ARG A 11 14.89 -4.41 35.31
N GLY A 12 14.04 -3.40 35.16
CA GLY A 12 14.42 -2.02 35.42
C GLY A 12 13.57 -1.00 34.67
N GLY A 13 12.25 -1.11 34.78
CA GLY A 13 11.31 -0.15 34.22
C GLY A 13 9.93 -0.79 34.23
N LYS A 14 9.00 -0.22 35.00
CA LYS A 14 7.58 -0.55 34.82
C LYS A 14 7.24 -0.17 33.38
N ALA A 15 7.17 -1.14 32.49
CA ALA A 15 6.43 -0.98 31.25
C ALA A 15 4.97 -0.87 31.69
N GLU A 16 4.48 0.36 31.80
CA GLU A 16 3.05 0.60 31.75
C GLU A 16 2.56 -0.06 30.46
N THR A 17 1.66 -1.04 30.59
CA THR A 17 0.89 -1.53 29.45
C THR A 17 0.34 -0.29 28.76
N PRO A 18 0.63 -0.05 27.46
CA PRO A 18 0.04 1.08 26.77
C PRO A 18 -1.47 0.97 26.97
N ALA A 19 -2.10 2.04 27.44
CA ALA A 19 -3.56 2.10 27.49
C ALA A 19 -4.09 1.64 26.14
N ALA A 20 -5.02 0.68 26.14
CA ALA A 20 -5.62 0.17 24.92
C ALA A 20 -6.12 1.38 24.12
N VAL A 21 -5.47 1.66 22.99
CA VAL A 21 -5.92 2.70 22.08
C VAL A 21 -7.28 2.24 21.62
N GLU A 22 -8.32 3.00 21.97
CA GLU A 22 -9.69 2.69 21.56
C GLU A 22 -9.71 2.55 20.04
N ARG A 23 -9.94 1.33 19.56
CA ARG A 23 -9.98 1.05 18.11
C ARG A 23 -11.26 1.66 17.57
N ALA A 24 -11.16 2.82 16.96
CA ALA A 24 -12.26 3.37 16.20
C ALA A 24 -12.66 2.39 15.07
N PRO A 25 -13.95 2.30 14.71
CA PRO A 25 -14.39 1.51 13.56
C PRO A 25 -13.60 1.89 12.31
N VAL A 26 -13.15 0.91 11.53
CA VAL A 26 -12.44 1.21 10.27
C VAL A 26 -13.41 1.90 9.31
N GLU A 27 -13.30 3.23 9.18
CA GLU A 27 -14.13 4.01 8.26
C GLU A 27 -13.92 3.54 6.79
N ARG A 28 -15.02 3.40 6.04
CA ARG A 28 -14.96 3.22 4.58
C ARG A 28 -14.41 4.50 3.96
N PRO A 29 -13.33 4.47 3.15
CA PRO A 29 -13.04 3.44 2.14
C PRO A 29 -11.82 2.52 2.42
N PHE A 30 -11.17 2.60 3.59
CA PHE A 30 -9.85 1.98 3.80
C PHE A 30 -9.87 0.48 4.03
N ARG A 31 -10.97 -0.01 4.57
CA ARG A 31 -11.17 -1.43 4.90
C ARG A 31 -11.08 -2.35 3.69
N MET A 32 -11.43 -1.86 2.50
CA MET A 32 -11.46 -2.63 1.25
C MET A 32 -10.07 -3.00 0.71
N LEU A 33 -9.00 -2.39 1.22
CA LEU A 33 -7.63 -2.68 0.77
C LEU A 33 -6.86 -3.60 1.72
N TRP A 34 -7.40 -3.85 2.91
CA TRP A 34 -6.69 -4.59 3.95
C TRP A 34 -6.76 -6.08 3.70
N LEU A 35 -5.74 -6.78 4.15
CA LEU A 35 -5.57 -8.21 3.94
C LEU A 35 -5.63 -8.94 5.27
N ALA A 36 -6.38 -10.03 5.33
CA ALA A 36 -6.50 -10.89 6.49
C ALA A 36 -5.91 -12.27 6.21
N ASP A 37 -5.07 -12.73 7.13
CA ASP A 37 -4.76 -14.14 7.32
C ASP A 37 -5.60 -14.66 8.48
N GLU A 38 -6.78 -15.20 8.17
CA GLU A 38 -7.75 -15.70 9.16
C GLU A 38 -7.18 -16.84 10.00
N ARG A 39 -6.27 -17.63 9.41
CA ARG A 39 -5.69 -18.81 10.07
C ARG A 39 -4.82 -18.40 11.26
N HIS A 40 -4.12 -17.28 11.14
CA HIS A 40 -3.20 -16.77 12.16
C HIS A 40 -3.77 -15.57 12.93
N GLY A 41 -4.96 -15.09 12.57
CA GLY A 41 -5.62 -13.96 13.23
C GLY A 41 -4.85 -12.66 13.03
N VAL A 42 -4.37 -12.41 11.81
CA VAL A 42 -3.58 -11.23 11.47
C VAL A 42 -4.26 -10.41 10.38
N VAL A 43 -4.27 -9.08 10.54
CA VAL A 43 -4.75 -8.13 9.55
C VAL A 43 -3.66 -7.11 9.21
N TYR A 44 -3.42 -6.92 7.92
CA TYR A 44 -2.40 -6.02 7.39
C TYR A 44 -3.02 -4.90 6.55
N CYS A 45 -2.61 -3.66 6.82
CA CYS A 45 -2.89 -2.50 5.97
C CYS A 45 -1.78 -2.30 4.93
N PRO A 46 -1.99 -2.64 3.64
CA PRO A 46 -0.97 -2.46 2.63
C PRO A 46 -0.85 -0.99 2.19
N ILE A 47 0.31 -0.39 2.46
CA ILE A 47 0.69 0.92 1.91
C ILE A 47 1.63 0.72 0.72
N PRO A 48 1.31 1.26 -0.48
CA PRO A 48 2.21 1.20 -1.62
C PRO A 48 3.61 1.73 -1.27
N LYS A 49 4.62 1.00 -1.74
CA LYS A 49 6.06 1.33 -1.59
C LYS A 49 6.63 1.18 -0.17
N CYS A 50 5.89 0.55 0.75
CA CYS A 50 6.34 0.17 2.10
C CYS A 50 6.47 -1.37 2.23
N ALA A 51 7.18 -2.00 1.29
CA ALA A 51 7.33 -3.46 1.16
C ALA A 51 6.02 -4.27 1.06
N CYS A 52 4.92 -3.65 0.64
CA CYS A 52 3.62 -4.32 0.57
C CYS A 52 3.62 -5.57 -0.34
N SER A 53 4.42 -5.65 -1.39
CA SER A 53 4.54 -6.87 -2.21
C SER A 53 5.18 -8.02 -1.44
N THR A 54 6.21 -7.74 -0.65
CA THR A 54 6.92 -8.72 0.18
C THR A 54 6.00 -9.23 1.31
N ILE A 55 5.32 -8.32 2.01
CA ILE A 55 4.40 -8.68 3.10
C ILE A 55 3.20 -9.47 2.56
N LYS A 56 2.66 -9.10 1.38
CA LYS A 56 1.63 -9.89 0.70
C LYS A 56 2.10 -11.31 0.40
N TYR A 57 3.32 -11.46 -0.10
CA TYR A 57 3.89 -12.79 -0.36
C TYR A 57 4.03 -13.61 0.94
N TRP A 58 4.48 -12.97 2.03
CA TRP A 58 4.55 -13.61 3.34
C TRP A 58 3.16 -14.05 3.86
N LEU A 59 2.14 -13.18 3.79
CA LEU A 59 0.77 -13.52 4.19
C LEU A 59 0.19 -14.66 3.36
N VAL A 60 0.37 -14.63 2.04
CA VAL A 60 -0.09 -15.74 1.17
C VAL A 60 0.67 -17.03 1.50
N THR A 61 1.98 -16.94 1.74
CA THR A 61 2.80 -18.11 2.11
C THR A 61 2.38 -18.68 3.48
N SER A 62 2.03 -17.81 4.42
CA SER A 62 1.52 -18.18 5.74
C SER A 62 0.16 -18.89 5.63
N ALA A 63 -0.78 -18.29 4.89
CA ALA A 63 -2.13 -18.80 4.73
C ALA A 63 -2.18 -20.12 3.92
N GLU A 64 -1.47 -20.19 2.78
CA GLU A 64 -1.61 -21.23 1.76
C GLU A 64 -0.36 -22.10 1.54
N GLY A 65 0.76 -21.81 2.21
CA GLY A 65 2.07 -22.45 1.95
C GLY A 65 2.86 -21.75 0.83
N ALA A 66 4.11 -22.19 0.61
CA ALA A 66 5.00 -21.54 -0.36
C ALA A 66 4.45 -21.59 -1.80
N ARG A 67 4.34 -20.40 -2.42
CA ARG A 67 3.81 -20.22 -3.78
C ARG A 67 4.81 -19.49 -4.68
N PRO A 68 5.90 -20.16 -5.09
CA PRO A 68 6.96 -19.55 -5.90
C PRO A 68 6.47 -19.06 -7.27
N ASP A 69 5.33 -19.57 -7.74
CA ASP A 69 4.65 -19.15 -8.97
C ASP A 69 4.04 -17.74 -8.90
N LEU A 70 3.87 -17.17 -7.70
CA LEU A 70 3.25 -15.85 -7.48
C LEU A 70 4.26 -14.69 -7.49
N ALA A 71 5.40 -14.83 -8.17
CA ALA A 71 6.40 -13.78 -8.29
C ALA A 71 5.86 -12.49 -8.98
N ARG A 72 6.67 -11.42 -8.91
CA ARG A 72 6.37 -10.00 -9.22
C ARG A 72 5.26 -9.79 -10.27
N GLY A 73 4.25 -9.00 -9.89
CA GLY A 73 3.13 -8.60 -10.76
C GLY A 73 1.83 -9.38 -10.49
N VAL A 74 1.93 -10.67 -10.12
CA VAL A 74 0.77 -11.54 -9.86
C VAL A 74 0.33 -11.51 -8.39
N ILE A 75 1.27 -11.28 -7.47
CA ILE A 75 0.99 -11.27 -6.03
C ILE A 75 -0.09 -10.25 -5.63
N HIS A 76 -0.18 -9.12 -6.31
CA HIS A 76 -1.13 -8.06 -5.97
C HIS A 76 -2.59 -8.44 -6.25
N PRO A 77 -2.97 -8.86 -7.47
CA PRO A 77 -4.32 -9.34 -7.72
C PRO A 77 -4.62 -10.61 -6.93
N TYR A 78 -3.66 -11.54 -6.81
CA TYR A 78 -3.85 -12.78 -6.06
C TYR A 78 -4.17 -12.54 -4.59
N ALA A 79 -3.35 -11.75 -3.89
CA ALA A 79 -3.58 -11.43 -2.48
C ALA A 79 -4.89 -10.65 -2.27
N ARG A 80 -5.30 -9.81 -3.23
CA ARG A 80 -6.60 -9.14 -3.15
C ARG A 80 -7.75 -10.14 -3.25
N GLU A 81 -7.71 -11.05 -4.22
CA GLU A 81 -8.76 -12.05 -4.42
C GLU A 81 -8.86 -13.01 -3.22
N ARG A 82 -7.72 -13.36 -2.60
CA ARG A 82 -7.66 -14.37 -1.55
C ARG A 82 -7.72 -13.85 -0.13
N LEU A 83 -7.15 -12.66 0.14
CA LEU A 83 -6.98 -12.19 1.52
C LEU A 83 -7.70 -10.87 1.79
N SER A 84 -8.28 -10.22 0.79
CA SER A 84 -8.95 -8.93 1.01
C SER A 84 -10.14 -9.04 1.96
N LEU A 85 -10.28 -8.05 2.85
CA LEU A 85 -11.47 -7.89 3.67
C LEU A 85 -12.74 -7.60 2.84
N GLU A 86 -12.62 -7.24 1.55
CA GLU A 86 -13.75 -7.10 0.61
C GLU A 86 -14.55 -8.40 0.43
N ARG A 87 -13.97 -9.55 0.82
CA ARG A 87 -14.62 -10.86 0.73
C ARG A 87 -15.68 -11.11 1.80
N PHE A 88 -15.77 -10.25 2.81
CA PHE A 88 -16.63 -10.40 3.97
C PHE A 88 -17.70 -9.31 4.04
N SER A 89 -18.77 -9.56 4.79
CA SER A 89 -19.72 -8.51 5.15
C SER A 89 -19.08 -7.42 6.02
N GLU A 90 -19.80 -6.31 6.18
CA GLU A 90 -19.38 -5.22 7.04
C GLU A 90 -19.31 -5.62 8.52
N GLU A 91 -20.14 -6.54 8.95
CA GLU A 91 -20.13 -7.06 10.31
C GLU A 91 -18.97 -8.05 10.48
N GLU A 92 -18.82 -8.97 9.53
CA GLU A 92 -17.80 -10.03 9.57
C GLU A 92 -16.38 -9.48 9.56
N ALA A 93 -16.06 -8.56 8.65
CA ALA A 93 -14.72 -8.00 8.62
C ALA A 93 -14.45 -7.02 9.78
N SER A 94 -15.48 -6.44 10.44
CA SER A 94 -15.30 -5.63 11.66
C SER A 94 -14.89 -6.56 12.79
N ALA A 95 -15.67 -7.62 13.00
CA ALA A 95 -15.36 -8.65 13.98
C ALA A 95 -14.00 -9.32 13.71
N LEU A 96 -13.57 -9.44 12.45
CA LEU A 96 -12.27 -9.98 12.08
C LEU A 96 -11.13 -9.02 12.44
N VAL A 97 -11.27 -7.73 12.13
CA VAL A 97 -10.30 -6.71 12.52
C VAL A 97 -10.21 -6.60 14.05
N GLU A 98 -11.34 -6.64 14.75
CA GLU A 98 -11.39 -6.56 16.22
C GLU A 98 -10.68 -7.72 16.91
N ARG A 99 -10.88 -8.96 16.44
CA ARG A 99 -10.26 -10.14 17.05
C ARG A 99 -8.82 -10.42 16.60
N SER A 100 -8.35 -9.74 15.55
CA SER A 100 -7.04 -10.00 14.96
C SER A 100 -5.99 -9.02 15.46
N LEU A 101 -4.72 -9.45 15.39
CA LEU A 101 -3.57 -8.57 15.46
C LEU A 101 -3.49 -7.75 14.18
N SER A 102 -3.59 -6.44 14.31
CA SER A 102 -3.55 -5.49 13.20
C SER A 102 -2.19 -4.81 13.11
N PHE A 103 -1.61 -4.77 11.91
CA PHE A 103 -0.33 -4.08 11.70
C PHE A 103 -0.24 -3.32 10.39
N VAL A 104 0.63 -2.32 10.40
CA VAL A 104 0.99 -1.51 9.23
C VAL A 104 2.49 -1.29 9.21
N VAL A 105 3.06 -1.19 8.00
CA VAL A 105 4.46 -0.83 7.80
C VAL A 105 4.52 0.51 7.09
N LEU A 106 5.14 1.48 7.74
CA LEU A 106 5.44 2.79 7.20
C LEU A 106 6.84 2.79 6.57
N ARG A 107 7.20 3.91 5.95
CA ARG A 107 8.54 4.14 5.40
C ARG A 107 8.90 5.61 5.55
N ASP A 108 10.18 5.96 5.53
CA ASP A 108 10.58 7.36 5.32
C ASP A 108 9.80 7.98 4.13
N PRO A 109 9.08 9.11 4.34
CA PRO A 109 8.22 9.70 3.30
C PRO A 109 8.97 10.05 2.02
N MET A 110 10.22 10.53 2.13
CA MET A 110 11.00 10.92 0.96
C MET A 110 11.47 9.70 0.17
N ALA A 111 12.01 8.69 0.85
CA ALA A 111 12.39 7.41 0.23
C ALA A 111 11.19 6.73 -0.44
N ARG A 112 10.00 6.82 0.18
CA ARG A 112 8.75 6.32 -0.39
C ARG A 112 8.38 7.07 -1.67
N LEU A 113 8.44 8.40 -1.67
CA LEU A 113 8.14 9.25 -2.82
C LEU A 113 9.08 8.96 -4.00
N VAL A 114 10.39 8.92 -3.76
CA VAL A 114 11.39 8.58 -4.79
C VAL A 114 11.16 7.18 -5.34
N SER A 115 10.82 6.22 -4.46
CA SER A 115 10.50 4.85 -4.90
C SER A 115 9.24 4.79 -5.77
N ALA A 116 8.21 5.58 -5.45
CA ALA A 116 7.00 5.71 -6.26
C ALA A 116 7.35 6.30 -7.63
N PHE A 117 8.03 7.44 -7.66
CA PHE A 117 8.49 8.13 -8.87
C PHE A 117 9.28 7.22 -9.78
N ALA A 118 10.36 6.60 -9.28
CA ALA A 118 11.19 5.70 -10.07
C ALA A 118 10.38 4.54 -10.67
N SER A 119 9.53 3.89 -9.87
CA SER A 119 8.77 2.72 -10.33
C SER A 119 7.59 3.04 -11.24
N LYS A 120 7.03 4.25 -11.15
CA LYS A 120 5.78 4.64 -11.84
C LYS A 120 5.99 5.60 -12.97
N LEU A 121 7.16 6.21 -13.12
CA LEU A 121 7.40 7.24 -14.12
C LEU A 121 8.73 7.05 -14.86
N CYS A 122 9.74 6.41 -14.24
CA CYS A 122 11.05 6.22 -14.88
C CYS A 122 11.26 4.84 -15.52
N GLN A 123 10.60 3.79 -15.01
CA GLN A 123 10.87 2.39 -15.37
C GLN A 123 9.81 1.81 -16.33
N HIS A 124 9.54 2.48 -17.45
CA HIS A 124 8.67 1.94 -18.49
C HIS A 124 9.47 1.52 -19.71
N GLU A 125 9.14 0.38 -20.30
CA GLU A 125 9.60 0.09 -21.65
C GLU A 125 8.97 1.11 -22.62
N PRO A 126 9.69 1.55 -23.66
CA PRO A 126 9.13 2.41 -24.69
C PRO A 126 7.83 1.83 -25.25
N GLY A 127 6.73 2.60 -25.17
CA GLY A 127 5.40 2.16 -25.59
C GLY A 127 4.60 1.35 -24.54
N MET A 128 5.14 1.12 -23.35
CA MET A 128 4.45 0.41 -22.26
C MET A 128 4.19 1.29 -21.03
N MET A 129 3.39 2.35 -21.22
CA MET A 129 3.02 3.21 -20.09
C MET A 129 1.98 2.54 -19.19
N GLU A 130 2.22 2.58 -17.88
CA GLU A 130 1.32 2.05 -16.87
C GLU A 130 0.16 3.02 -16.58
N ILE A 131 -1.03 2.49 -16.25
CA ILE A 131 -2.23 3.33 -16.03
C ILE A 131 -2.03 4.33 -14.86
N HIS A 132 -1.25 3.97 -13.84
CA HIS A 132 -0.90 4.91 -12.77
C HIS A 132 0.02 6.06 -13.27
N ALA A 133 0.90 5.81 -14.24
CA ALA A 133 1.75 6.85 -14.83
C ALA A 133 0.88 7.89 -15.57
N LYS A 134 -0.07 7.41 -16.38
CA LYS A 134 -1.08 8.25 -17.05
C LYS A 134 -1.80 9.15 -16.06
N ALA A 135 -2.32 8.57 -14.97
CA ALA A 135 -3.07 9.31 -13.96
C ALA A 135 -2.23 10.43 -13.33
N ILE A 136 -0.93 10.17 -13.07
CA ILE A 136 -0.01 11.17 -12.53
C ILE A 136 0.30 12.28 -13.55
N VAL A 137 0.54 11.94 -14.81
CA VAL A 137 0.79 12.94 -15.87
C VAL A 137 -0.41 13.87 -16.00
N GLU A 138 -1.63 13.34 -16.04
CA GLU A 138 -2.85 14.15 -16.11
C GLU A 138 -3.08 14.98 -14.85
N ALA A 139 -2.78 14.44 -13.66
CA ALA A 139 -2.85 15.20 -12.42
C ALA A 139 -1.88 16.38 -12.44
N CYS A 140 -0.67 16.21 -13.00
CA CYS A 140 0.28 17.31 -13.15
C CYS A 140 -0.26 18.39 -14.09
N VAL A 141 -0.87 18.01 -15.22
CA VAL A 141 -1.51 18.97 -16.15
C VAL A 141 -2.60 19.77 -15.44
N ARG A 142 -3.48 19.10 -14.68
CA ARG A 142 -4.54 19.77 -13.91
C ARG A 142 -3.99 20.71 -12.85
N ALA A 143 -2.97 20.29 -12.11
CA ALA A 143 -2.33 21.10 -11.08
C ALA A 143 -1.67 22.38 -11.65
N GLU A 144 -1.29 22.36 -12.93
CA GLU A 144 -0.74 23.51 -13.66
C GLU A 144 -1.82 24.40 -14.28
N GLY A 145 -3.11 24.11 -14.02
CA GLY A 145 -4.25 24.83 -14.59
C GLY A 145 -4.62 24.40 -16.02
N GLY A 146 -4.02 23.32 -16.51
CA GLY A 146 -4.38 22.73 -17.81
C GLY A 146 -5.64 21.88 -17.74
N GLU A 147 -6.38 21.85 -18.85
CA GLU A 147 -7.55 20.97 -18.99
C GLU A 147 -7.14 19.60 -19.55
N VAL A 148 -7.78 18.55 -19.05
CA VAL A 148 -7.59 17.18 -19.53
C VAL A 148 -8.90 16.71 -20.13
N GLU A 149 -9.00 16.83 -21.45
CA GLU A 149 -10.13 16.34 -22.24
C GLU A 149 -9.82 14.91 -22.71
N HIS A 150 -10.68 13.95 -22.38
CA HIS A 150 -10.54 12.56 -22.83
C HIS A 150 -11.22 12.35 -24.18
N ASP A 151 -10.61 12.88 -25.24
CA ASP A 151 -11.10 12.91 -26.62
C ASP A 151 -10.58 11.75 -27.50
N THR A 152 -9.70 10.92 -26.95
CA THR A 152 -9.13 9.78 -27.66
C THR A 152 -9.00 8.56 -26.75
N THR A 153 -8.56 7.45 -27.34
CA THR A 153 -8.28 6.21 -26.63
C THR A 153 -6.83 5.82 -26.93
N MET A 154 -6.11 5.44 -25.88
CA MET A 154 -4.74 4.93 -26.01
C MET A 154 -4.59 3.65 -25.20
N THR A 155 -3.61 2.83 -25.59
CA THR A 155 -3.28 1.59 -24.89
C THR A 155 -2.36 1.87 -23.71
N PHE A 156 -2.76 1.43 -22.52
CA PHE A 156 -1.97 1.48 -21.29
C PHE A 156 -1.89 0.10 -20.63
N TRP A 157 -0.83 -0.12 -19.85
CA TRP A 157 -0.59 -1.36 -19.13
C TRP A 157 -1.22 -1.32 -17.74
N THR A 158 -1.87 -2.41 -17.35
CA THR A 158 -2.40 -2.62 -16.01
C THR A 158 -2.34 -4.10 -15.66
N GLY A 159 -1.70 -4.44 -14.53
CA GLY A 159 -1.61 -5.83 -14.07
C GLY A 159 -1.03 -6.81 -15.10
N GLY A 160 -0.07 -6.37 -15.93
CA GLY A 160 0.53 -7.21 -16.97
C GLY A 160 -0.33 -7.42 -18.22
N ARG A 161 -1.39 -6.61 -18.42
CA ARG A 161 -2.23 -6.64 -19.62
C ARG A 161 -2.33 -5.24 -20.23
N ALA A 162 -2.29 -5.18 -21.56
CA ALA A 162 -2.60 -3.97 -22.31
C ALA A 162 -4.12 -3.74 -22.32
N LYS A 163 -4.53 -2.49 -22.08
CA LYS A 163 -5.94 -2.08 -22.05
C LYS A 163 -6.10 -0.73 -22.75
N GLU A 164 -7.09 -0.65 -23.62
CA GLU A 164 -7.55 0.63 -24.17
C GLU A 164 -8.30 1.42 -23.10
N VAL A 165 -7.87 2.66 -22.86
CA VAL A 165 -8.51 3.56 -21.89
C VAL A 165 -8.62 4.98 -22.45
N PRO A 166 -9.64 5.75 -22.01
CA PRO A 166 -9.79 7.15 -22.41
C PRO A 166 -8.55 7.96 -22.05
N ALA A 167 -8.08 8.78 -22.99
CA ALA A 167 -6.86 9.57 -22.89
C ALA A 167 -7.06 10.92 -23.59
N SER A 168 -6.12 11.85 -23.38
CA SER A 168 -6.14 13.14 -24.05
C SER A 168 -5.17 13.14 -25.23
N SER A 169 -5.65 13.51 -26.41
CA SER A 169 -4.82 13.68 -27.61
C SER A 169 -3.81 14.82 -27.47
N ARG A 170 -4.04 15.75 -26.53
CA ARG A 170 -3.22 16.94 -26.27
C ARG A 170 -2.05 16.70 -25.32
N ILE A 171 -1.99 15.53 -24.67
CA ILE A 171 -0.96 15.20 -23.69
C ILE A 171 0.06 14.26 -24.31
N ASP A 172 1.32 14.69 -24.37
CA ASP A 172 2.43 13.79 -24.64
C ASP A 172 2.77 12.99 -23.38
N TYR A 173 2.14 11.84 -23.25
CA TYR A 173 2.42 10.91 -22.16
C TYR A 173 3.86 10.38 -22.21
N GLY A 174 4.49 10.31 -23.40
CA GLY A 174 5.84 9.80 -23.60
C GLY A 174 6.97 10.75 -23.16
N ALA A 175 6.70 12.06 -23.10
CA ALA A 175 7.68 13.08 -22.69
C ALA A 175 8.23 12.89 -21.25
N GLY A 176 7.55 12.09 -20.43
CA GLY A 176 7.89 11.89 -19.03
C GLY A 176 7.55 13.11 -18.17
N VAL A 177 7.77 12.98 -16.86
CA VAL A 177 7.49 14.03 -15.89
C VAL A 177 8.64 14.13 -14.89
N SER A 178 9.01 15.36 -14.50
CA SER A 178 10.07 15.55 -13.51
C SER A 178 9.56 15.32 -12.10
N LEU A 179 10.46 14.92 -11.18
CA LEU A 179 10.10 14.78 -9.76
C LEU A 179 9.58 16.11 -9.18
N ARG A 180 10.16 17.25 -9.59
CA ARG A 180 9.69 18.58 -9.17
C ARG A 180 8.22 18.80 -9.55
N ARG A 181 7.86 18.48 -10.80
CA ARG A 181 6.49 18.62 -11.30
C ARG A 181 5.51 17.72 -10.55
N VAL A 182 5.94 16.51 -10.20
CA VAL A 182 5.16 15.62 -9.31
C VAL A 182 5.01 16.23 -7.92
N VAL A 183 6.07 16.77 -7.31
CA VAL A 183 5.97 17.43 -5.99
C VAL A 183 4.99 18.60 -6.02
N SER A 184 5.07 19.49 -7.02
CA SER A 184 4.13 20.59 -7.16
C SER A 184 2.68 20.11 -7.33
N MET A 185 2.47 19.01 -8.06
CA MET A 185 1.16 18.38 -8.16
C MET A 185 0.66 17.87 -6.81
N LEU A 186 1.51 17.24 -6.00
CA LEU A 186 1.12 16.74 -4.67
C LEU A 186 0.76 17.87 -3.70
N GLU A 187 1.38 19.04 -3.83
CA GLU A 187 1.07 20.22 -3.02
C GLU A 187 -0.27 20.85 -3.42
N ALA A 188 -0.63 20.81 -4.70
CA ALA A 188 -1.85 21.42 -5.24
C ALA A 188 -3.07 20.49 -5.22
N THR A 189 -2.89 19.18 -5.06
CA THR A 189 -3.95 18.17 -5.21
C THR A 189 -4.44 17.67 -3.84
N PRO A 190 -5.76 17.65 -3.57
CA PRO A 190 -6.28 17.04 -2.33
C PRO A 190 -5.88 15.57 -2.18
N ASP A 191 -5.48 15.14 -0.96
CA ASP A 191 -5.01 13.77 -0.67
C ASP A 191 -5.90 12.65 -1.27
N ARG A 192 -7.22 12.84 -1.27
CA ARG A 192 -8.21 11.88 -1.79
C ARG A 192 -8.13 11.65 -3.31
N GLU A 193 -7.66 12.65 -4.06
CA GLU A 193 -7.58 12.66 -5.52
C GLU A 193 -6.21 12.19 -6.03
N ILE A 194 -5.18 12.17 -5.16
CA ILE A 194 -3.84 11.68 -5.48
C ILE A 194 -3.86 10.16 -5.70
N ASP A 195 -3.14 9.69 -6.72
CA ASP A 195 -2.92 8.25 -6.96
C ASP A 195 -2.41 7.55 -5.69
N PRO A 196 -2.90 6.35 -5.34
CA PRO A 196 -2.50 5.65 -4.12
C PRO A 196 -0.99 5.46 -3.93
N HIS A 197 -0.21 5.38 -5.02
CA HIS A 197 1.25 5.22 -4.94
C HIS A 197 1.96 6.47 -4.42
N PHE A 198 1.38 7.66 -4.63
CA PHE A 198 1.94 8.93 -4.19
C PHE A 198 1.20 9.53 -2.99
N ARG A 199 -0.01 9.03 -2.71
CA ARG A 199 -0.83 9.51 -1.60
C ARG A 199 -0.09 9.40 -0.25
N PRO A 200 -0.22 10.39 0.66
CA PRO A 200 0.43 10.36 1.97
C PRO A 200 0.09 9.10 2.78
N GLN A 201 1.05 8.57 3.54
CA GLN A 201 0.86 7.35 4.34
C GLN A 201 -0.22 7.51 5.41
N ARG A 202 -0.32 8.71 6.01
CA ARG A 202 -1.36 9.07 6.97
C ARG A 202 -2.78 8.85 6.43
N TRP A 203 -2.97 8.92 5.12
CA TRP A 203 -4.27 8.71 4.51
C TRP A 203 -4.76 7.28 4.73
N PHE A 204 -3.86 6.30 4.73
CA PHE A 204 -4.19 4.88 4.90
C PHE A 204 -4.41 4.49 6.37
N THR A 205 -3.87 5.29 7.31
CA THR A 205 -3.88 4.99 8.75
C THR A 205 -4.78 5.91 9.55
N LYS A 206 -5.36 6.96 8.92
CA LYS A 206 -6.20 7.93 9.61
C LYS A 206 -7.40 7.22 10.23
N GLY A 207 -7.64 7.47 11.52
CA GLY A 207 -8.83 6.97 12.22
C GLY A 207 -8.75 5.50 12.62
N PHE A 208 -7.58 4.86 12.57
CA PHE A 208 -7.42 3.50 13.07
C PHE A 208 -6.16 3.34 13.92
N GLY A 209 -6.31 2.75 15.11
CA GLY A 209 -5.20 2.33 15.96
C GLY A 209 -4.75 0.91 15.59
N PHE A 210 -3.54 0.77 15.07
CA PHE A 210 -2.92 -0.54 14.81
C PHE A 210 -2.26 -1.06 16.09
N ASP A 211 -2.23 -2.38 16.26
CA ASP A 211 -1.49 -3.00 17.36
C ASP A 211 0.02 -2.88 17.16
N ILE A 212 0.47 -2.98 15.91
CA ILE A 212 1.88 -2.84 15.54
C ILE A 212 2.00 -1.81 14.40
N VAL A 213 2.82 -0.80 14.62
CA VAL A 213 3.23 0.18 13.61
C VAL A 213 4.73 0.04 13.38
N GLY A 214 5.09 -0.67 12.32
CA GLY A 214 6.49 -0.87 11.93
C GLY A 214 6.98 0.15 10.90
N THR A 215 8.28 0.11 10.63
CA THR A 215 8.89 0.86 9.52
C THR A 215 9.62 -0.09 8.58
N LEU A 216 9.72 0.26 7.31
CA LEU A 216 10.44 -0.55 6.33
C LEU A 216 11.92 -0.67 6.71
N GLU A 217 12.46 0.39 7.29
CA GLU A 217 13.83 0.50 7.76
C GLU A 217 14.13 -0.52 8.88
N THR A 218 13.12 -0.91 9.65
CA THR A 218 13.19 -1.91 10.73
C THR A 218 12.32 -3.15 10.45
N LEU A 219 12.04 -3.45 9.17
CA LEU A 219 11.04 -4.47 8.80
C LEU A 219 11.32 -5.84 9.42
N GLY A 220 12.59 -6.24 9.57
CA GLY A 220 12.95 -7.51 10.20
C GLY A 220 12.51 -7.59 11.66
N GLU A 221 12.64 -6.51 12.42
CA GLU A 221 12.21 -6.42 13.82
C GLU A 221 10.68 -6.42 13.90
N THR A 222 10.01 -5.63 13.06
CA THR A 222 8.55 -5.61 12.99
C THR A 222 7.99 -6.99 12.66
N LEU A 223 8.54 -7.69 11.66
CA LEU A 223 8.06 -9.02 11.30
C LEU A 223 8.29 -10.05 12.41
N ALA A 224 9.31 -9.87 13.26
CA ALA A 224 9.55 -10.73 14.42
C ALA A 224 8.51 -10.53 15.55
N GLU A 225 7.83 -9.38 15.60
CA GLU A 225 6.73 -9.12 16.55
C GLU A 225 5.39 -9.72 16.09
N VAL A 226 5.24 -10.00 14.79
CA VAL A 226 4.02 -10.55 14.18
C VAL A 226 4.10 -12.09 14.04
N ALA A 227 5.30 -12.68 14.11
CA ALA A 227 5.56 -14.12 13.93
C ALA A 227 5.49 -14.92 15.25
#